data_AF-A0A524PZC2-F1
#
_entry.id   AF-A0A524PZC2-F1
#
_cell.length_a   1.000
_cell.length_b   1.000
_cell.length_c   1.000
_cell.angle_alpha   90.00
_cell.angle_beta   90.00
_cell.angle_gamma   90.00
#
_symmetry.space_group_name_H-M   'P 1'
#
loop_
_entity.id
_entity.type
_entity.pdbx_description
1 polymer ?
#
loop_
_entity_poly.entity_id
_entity_poly.type
_entity_poly.pdbx_seq_one_letter_code
_entity_poly.pdbx_strand_id
1 'polypeptide(L)'
;MRLSKSDILIPLIGITALAALGYLLYLDITRPGGPGGTELIGTIISKSNVAERKYSRDVIWADVHKDSDLYNYDTIRTADGSQVLIRLKNGTEITLN
;
A
#
# COMPACT_ATOMS: atom_id res chain seq x y z
N MET A 1 -50.99 4.25 -7.18
CA MET A 1 -50.31 2.94 -7.11
C MET A 1 -49.79 2.76 -5.69
N ARG A 2 -50.20 1.71 -4.97
CA ARG A 2 -49.62 1.39 -3.65
C ARG A 2 -48.38 0.55 -3.92
N LEU A 3 -47.21 1.11 -3.64
CA LEU A 3 -45.95 0.36 -3.66
C LEU A 3 -46.05 -0.76 -2.62
N SER A 4 -45.93 -2.00 -3.08
CA SER A 4 -45.83 -3.15 -2.19
C SER A 4 -44.52 -3.07 -1.40
N LYS A 5 -44.46 -3.65 -0.20
CA LYS A 5 -43.24 -3.68 0.60
C LYS A 5 -42.06 -4.27 -0.20
N SER A 6 -42.36 -5.24 -1.07
CA SER A 6 -41.39 -5.90 -1.94
C SER A 6 -40.82 -4.96 -3.02
N ASP A 7 -41.63 -4.01 -3.52
CA ASP A 7 -41.21 -3.05 -4.56
C ASP A 7 -40.19 -2.04 -4.02
N ILE A 8 -40.13 -1.88 -2.70
CA ILE A 8 -39.16 -1.02 -2.00
C ILE A 8 -37.98 -1.84 -1.50
N LEU A 9 -38.21 -3.06 -1.00
CA LEU A 9 -37.16 -3.90 -0.42
C LEU A 9 -36.12 -4.36 -1.45
N ILE A 10 -36.56 -4.79 -2.63
CA ILE A 10 -35.64 -5.29 -3.68
C ILE A 10 -34.65 -4.22 -4.15
N PRO A 11 -35.09 -3.00 -4.56
CA PRO A 11 -34.13 -1.97 -4.97
C PRO A 11 -33.27 -1.50 -3.80
N LEU A 12 -33.78 -1.49 -2.57
CA LEU A 12 -33.01 -1.12 -1.40
C LEU A 12 -31.83 -2.07 -1.18
N ILE A 13 -32.06 -3.39 -1.27
CA ILE A 13 -31.01 -4.41 -1.17
C ILE A 13 -29.97 -4.23 -2.29
N GLY A 14 -30.43 -3.98 -3.52
CA GLY A 14 -29.54 -3.74 -4.66
C GLY A 14 -28.64 -2.53 -4.45
N ILE A 15 -29.19 -1.40 -3.98
CA ILE A 15 -28.44 -0.19 -3.66
C ILE A 15 -27.44 -0.45 -2.53
N THR A 16 -27.85 -1.16 -1.48
CA THR A 16 -26.94 -1.50 -0.37
C THR A 16 -25.79 -2.40 -0.85
N ALA A 17 -26.06 -3.40 -1.68
CA ALA A 17 -25.04 -4.28 -2.24
C ALA A 17 -24.05 -3.51 -3.12
N LEU A 18 -24.55 -2.64 -3.99
CA LEU A 18 -23.71 -1.77 -4.83
C LEU A 18 -22.84 -0.83 -4.01
N ALA A 19 -23.41 -0.19 -2.99
CA ALA A 19 -22.66 0.68 -2.08
C ALA A 19 -21.57 -0.08 -1.32
N ALA A 20 -21.87 -1.29 -0.83
CA ALA A 20 -20.91 -2.13 -0.12
C ALA A 20 -19.76 -2.57 -1.04
N LEU A 21 -20.06 -3.03 -2.26
CA LEU A 21 -19.03 -3.44 -3.23
C LEU A 21 -18.19 -2.24 -3.69
N GLY A 22 -18.81 -1.08 -3.93
CA GLY A 22 -18.10 0.15 -4.27
C GLY A 22 -17.17 0.60 -3.15
N TYR A 23 -17.60 0.49 -1.90
CA TYR A 23 -16.75 0.78 -0.74
C TYR A 23 -15.58 -0.20 -0.60
N LEU A 24 -15.83 -1.50 -0.78
CA LEU A 24 -14.76 -2.52 -0.76
C LEU A 24 -13.73 -2.28 -1.86
N LEU A 25 -14.18 -1.94 -3.07
CA LEU A 25 -13.30 -1.58 -4.18
C LEU A 25 -12.50 -0.31 -3.90
N TYR A 26 -13.14 0.71 -3.32
CA TYR A 26 -12.45 1.94 -2.91
C TYR A 26 -11.34 1.62 -1.91
N LEU A 27 -11.61 0.76 -0.91
CA LEU A 27 -10.59 0.31 0.03
C LEU A 27 -9.48 -0.47 -0.66
N ASP A 28 -9.79 -1.34 -1.62
CA ASP A 28 -8.79 -2.11 -2.35
C ASP A 28 -7.85 -1.23 -3.16
N ILE A 29 -8.39 -0.24 -3.88
CA ILE A 29 -7.60 0.69 -4.72
C ILE A 29 -6.82 1.70 -3.87
N THR A 30 -7.37 2.17 -2.74
CA THR A 30 -6.73 3.19 -1.90
C THR A 30 -5.84 2.64 -0.81
N ARG A 31 -5.85 1.32 -0.58
CA ARG A 31 -4.87 0.68 0.28
C ARG A 31 -3.49 0.90 -0.34
N PRO A 32 -2.56 1.54 0.38
CA PRO A 32 -1.16 1.52 -0.01
C PRO A 32 -0.76 0.07 -0.28
N GLY A 33 0.02 -0.14 -1.34
CA GLY A 33 0.63 -1.43 -1.63
C GLY A 33 1.06 -2.14 -0.35
N GLY A 34 0.63 -3.38 -0.21
CA GLY A 34 0.99 -4.20 0.94
C GLY A 34 2.15 -5.11 0.58
N PRO A 35 2.88 -5.65 1.57
CA PRO A 35 3.99 -6.58 1.34
C PRO A 35 3.62 -7.87 0.59
N GLY A 36 2.35 -8.10 0.24
CA GLY A 36 1.97 -9.28 -0.55
C GLY A 36 2.32 -10.61 0.14
N GLY A 37 2.44 -10.60 1.47
CA GLY A 37 2.87 -11.76 2.26
C GLY A 37 4.38 -12.06 2.19
N THR A 38 5.22 -11.15 1.70
CA THR A 38 6.67 -11.33 1.77
C THR A 38 7.20 -11.04 3.18
N GLU A 39 8.34 -11.64 3.50
CA GLU A 39 8.95 -11.56 4.82
C GLU A 39 9.45 -10.13 5.12
N LEU A 40 9.22 -9.63 6.34
CA LEU A 40 9.84 -8.40 6.83
C LEU A 40 11.36 -8.63 7.01
N ILE A 41 12.18 -7.87 6.29
CA ILE A 41 13.65 -8.02 6.28
C ILE A 41 14.39 -6.84 6.91
N GLY A 42 13.73 -5.71 7.15
CA GLY A 42 14.37 -4.53 7.73
C GLY A 42 13.47 -3.31 7.87
N THR A 43 14.09 -2.17 8.15
CA THR A 43 13.41 -0.89 8.36
C THR A 43 14.26 0.26 7.81
N ILE A 44 13.60 1.33 7.37
CA ILE A 44 14.23 2.56 6.90
C ILE A 44 14.62 3.42 8.10
N ILE A 45 15.91 3.62 8.33
CA ILE A 45 16.43 4.41 9.46
C ILE A 45 16.42 5.90 9.15
N SER A 46 16.79 6.28 7.93
CA SER A 46 16.77 7.67 7.49
C SER A 46 16.58 7.78 5.98
N LYS A 47 16.03 8.92 5.56
CA LYS A 47 15.87 9.34 4.17
C LYS A 47 16.30 10.79 4.06
N SER A 48 17.07 11.09 3.03
CA SER A 48 17.42 12.43 2.57
C SER A 48 16.83 12.63 1.18
N ASN A 49 16.09 13.73 0.98
CA ASN A 49 15.43 14.09 -0.27
C ASN A 49 14.40 13.06 -0.75
N VAL A 50 14.57 12.43 -1.92
CA VAL A 50 13.57 11.57 -2.57
C VAL A 50 14.06 10.13 -2.62
N ALA A 51 13.31 9.23 -1.98
CA ALA A 51 13.55 7.79 -2.04
C ALA A 51 12.20 7.08 -2.20
N GLU A 52 12.10 6.24 -3.21
CA GLU A 52 10.85 5.57 -3.58
C GLU A 52 11.03 4.05 -3.50
N ARG A 53 9.95 3.37 -3.15
CA ARG A 53 9.85 1.93 -3.11
C ARG A 53 8.76 1.44 -4.03
N LYS A 54 9.05 0.32 -4.68
CA LYS A 54 8.05 -0.51 -5.35
C LYS A 54 7.99 -1.86 -4.63
N TYR A 55 6.81 -2.24 -4.16
CA TYR A 55 6.61 -3.57 -3.59
C TYR A 55 6.76 -4.65 -4.64
N SER A 56 7.12 -5.86 -4.22
CA SER A 56 7.34 -6.99 -5.14
C SER A 56 6.15 -7.30 -6.07
N ARG A 57 4.92 -7.09 -5.61
CA ARG A 57 3.68 -7.33 -6.38
C ARG A 57 3.14 -6.11 -7.12
N ASP A 58 3.72 -4.94 -6.85
CA ASP A 58 3.20 -3.69 -7.35
C ASP A 58 4.04 -3.18 -8.52
N VAL A 59 3.39 -2.43 -9.40
CA VAL A 59 4.06 -1.75 -10.52
C VAL A 59 4.34 -0.28 -10.19
N ILE A 60 3.72 0.24 -9.13
CA ILE A 60 3.75 1.66 -8.75
C ILE A 60 4.89 1.92 -7.77
N TRP A 61 5.59 3.03 -7.98
CA TRP A 61 6.55 3.57 -7.03
C TRP A 61 5.84 4.46 -6.02
N ALA A 62 6.07 4.20 -4.73
CA ALA A 62 5.52 4.95 -3.62
C ALA A 62 6.66 5.60 -2.81
N ASP A 63 6.39 6.76 -2.22
CA ASP A 63 7.39 7.45 -1.42
C ASP A 63 7.69 6.68 -0.13
N VAL A 64 8.98 6.56 0.21
CA VAL A 64 9.46 5.90 1.41
C VAL A 64 9.57 6.91 2.54
N HIS A 65 9.17 6.49 3.74
CA HIS A 65 9.22 7.32 4.94
C HIS A 65 10.19 6.70 5.95
N LYS A 66 10.70 7.54 6.86
CA LYS A 66 11.44 7.05 8.02
C LYS A 66 10.57 6.04 8.79
N ASP A 67 11.20 4.99 9.32
CA ASP A 67 10.57 3.91 10.07
C ASP A 67 9.61 3.04 9.23
N SER A 68 9.65 3.17 7.89
CA SER A 68 8.93 2.26 7.01
C SER A 68 9.55 0.86 7.04
N ASP A 69 8.69 -0.15 7.22
CA ASP A 69 9.03 -1.56 7.11
C ASP A 69 9.51 -1.91 5.70
N LEU A 70 10.58 -2.69 5.58
CA LEU A 70 11.11 -3.20 4.32
C LEU A 70 10.90 -4.70 4.21
N TYR A 71 10.31 -5.14 3.09
CA TYR A 71 9.99 -6.53 2.86
C TYR A 71 10.86 -7.16 1.78
N ASN A 72 10.95 -8.49 1.81
CA ASN A 72 11.75 -9.23 0.85
C ASN A 72 11.22 -9.00 -0.58
N TYR A 73 12.15 -8.85 -1.52
CA TYR A 73 11.90 -8.49 -2.93
C TYR A 73 11.32 -7.09 -3.19
N ASP A 74 11.27 -6.21 -2.19
CA ASP A 74 11.01 -4.80 -2.44
C ASP A 74 12.16 -4.17 -3.22
N THR A 75 11.83 -3.29 -4.16
CA THR A 75 12.83 -2.50 -4.89
C THR A 75 12.83 -1.08 -4.36
N ILE A 76 13.98 -0.57 -3.96
CA ILE A 76 14.17 0.82 -3.54
C ILE A 76 15.03 1.55 -4.57
N ARG A 77 14.68 2.81 -4.86
CA ARG A 77 15.50 3.73 -5.64
C ARG A 77 15.58 5.10 -4.96
N THR A 78 16.69 5.77 -5.19
CA THR A 78 16.93 7.17 -4.82
C THR A 78 16.95 8.03 -6.08
N ALA A 79 16.54 9.30 -5.96
CA ALA A 79 16.78 10.28 -7.00
C ALA A 79 18.18 10.89 -6.86
N ASP A 80 18.64 11.62 -7.89
CA ASP A 80 19.95 12.29 -7.85
C ASP A 80 20.11 13.18 -6.60
N GLY A 81 21.23 13.03 -5.90
CA GLY A 81 21.52 13.77 -4.67
C GLY A 81 20.65 13.36 -3.47
N SER A 82 19.90 12.25 -3.57
CA SER A 82 19.13 11.68 -2.47
C SER A 82 19.90 10.54 -1.80
N GLN A 83 19.49 10.18 -0.60
CA GLN A 83 20.12 9.07 0.13
C GLN A 83 19.08 8.37 1.01
N VAL A 84 19.22 7.07 1.19
CA VAL A 84 18.43 6.31 2.17
C VAL A 84 19.32 5.33 2.93
N LEU A 85 19.11 5.27 4.25
CA LEU A 85 19.77 4.30 5.14
C LEU A 85 18.76 3.24 5.56
N ILE A 86 19.07 1.99 5.22
CA ILE A 86 18.26 0.82 5.52
C ILE A 86 19.00 0.01 6.58
N ARG A 87 18.28 -0.47 7.60
CA ARG A 87 18.80 -1.47 8.54
C ARG A 87 18.03 -2.77 8.38
N LEU A 88 18.77 -3.83 8.08
CA LEU A 88 18.22 -5.19 7.97
C LEU A 88 18.10 -5.84 9.36
N LYS A 89 17.23 -6.86 9.46
CA LYS A 89 16.98 -7.63 10.70
C LYS A 89 18.24 -8.27 11.29
N ASN A 90 19.26 -8.52 10.46
CA ASN A 90 20.54 -9.09 10.88
C ASN A 90 21.53 -8.00 11.37
N GLY A 91 21.11 -6.74 11.49
CA GLY A 91 21.93 -5.61 11.89
C GLY A 91 22.76 -4.99 10.77
N THR A 92 22.72 -5.53 9.55
CA THR A 92 23.42 -4.95 8.40
C THR A 92 22.79 -3.62 8.02
N GLU A 93 23.62 -2.62 7.76
CA GLU A 93 23.20 -1.31 7.28
C GLU A 93 23.57 -1.13 5.81
N ILE A 94 22.62 -0.66 5.02
CA ILE A 94 22.79 -0.39 3.59
C ILE A 94 22.48 1.07 3.35
N THR A 95 23.45 1.80 2.82
CA THR A 95 23.27 3.18 2.36
C THR A 95 23.17 3.17 0.85
N LEU A 96 22.06 3.69 0.32
CA LEU A 96 21.85 3.89 -1.11
C LEU A 96 21.90 5.38 -1.42
N ASN A 97 22.64 5.77 -2.45
CA ASN A 97 22.78 7.14 -2.97
C ASN A 97 22.28 7.17 -4.41
#